data_AF-A0A940DQD0-F1
#
_entry.id   AF-A0A940DQD0-F1
#
_cell.length_a   1.000
_cell.length_b   1.000
_cell.length_c   1.000
_cell.angle_alpha   90.00
_cell.angle_beta   90.00
_cell.angle_gamma   90.00
#
_symmetry.space_group_name_H-M   'P 1'
#
loop_
_entity.id
_entity.type
_entity.pdbx_description
1 polymer ?
#
loop_
_entity_poly.entity_id
_entity_poly.type
_entity_poly.pdbx_seq_one_letter_code
_entity_poly.pdbx_strand_id
1 'polypeptide(L)'
;MTEKNSNNEPRSAAQWYDLGCVYRKNGEFGEAINAFRAAAEEAASGMHLSDDPLLLEQLSSIKEKAEASIGLILRITGFVNKDMMNP
;
A
#
# COMPACT_ATOMS: atom_id res chain seq x y z
N MET A 1 30.99 -3.11 2.36
CA MET A 1 31.22 -1.75 2.87
C MET A 1 30.86 -0.81 1.73
N THR A 2 29.63 -0.31 1.61
CA THR A 2 29.09 0.77 2.44
C THR A 2 27.64 0.53 2.84
N GLU A 3 27.45 0.40 4.14
CA GLU A 3 26.23 0.75 4.84
C GLU A 3 25.84 2.21 4.59
N LYS A 4 24.53 2.46 4.75
CA LYS A 4 23.92 3.68 5.30
C LYS A 4 23.58 4.84 4.36
N ASN A 5 22.25 5.00 4.29
CA ASN A 5 21.52 6.20 4.68
C ASN A 5 21.40 7.30 3.64
N SER A 6 20.25 7.31 2.96
CA SER A 6 19.26 8.39 3.09
C SER A 6 17.95 7.94 2.43
N ASN A 7 17.24 6.99 3.04
CA ASN A 7 15.90 6.55 2.59
C ASN A 7 14.80 7.59 2.88
N ASN A 8 15.15 8.88 2.85
CA ASN A 8 14.21 10.00 2.84
C ASN A 8 13.77 10.33 1.41
N GLU A 9 13.78 9.33 0.53
CA GLU A 9 12.95 9.41 -0.68
C GLU A 9 11.49 9.40 -0.18
N PRO A 10 10.64 10.35 -0.59
CA PRO A 10 9.23 10.29 -0.27
C PRO A 10 8.71 8.90 -0.66
N ARG A 11 8.15 8.18 0.32
CA ARG A 11 7.77 6.78 0.11
C ARG A 11 6.75 6.68 -1.00
N SER A 12 7.19 6.27 -2.19
CA SER A 12 6.31 6.11 -3.32
C SER A 12 5.30 5.01 -3.05
N ALA A 13 4.17 5.01 -3.75
CA ALA A 13 3.12 3.98 -3.64
C ALA A 13 3.68 2.54 -3.66
N ALA A 14 4.70 2.28 -4.48
CA ALA A 14 5.38 0.99 -4.56
C ALA A 14 6.08 0.58 -3.25
N GLN A 15 6.69 1.52 -2.53
CA GLN A 15 7.38 1.24 -1.26
C GLN A 15 6.40 0.92 -0.13
N TRP A 16 5.27 1.64 -0.07
CA TRP A 16 4.18 1.30 0.85
C TRP A 16 3.59 -0.08 0.56
N TYR A 17 3.44 -0.43 -0.72
CA TYR A 17 2.97 -1.76 -1.13
C TYR A 17 3.95 -2.87 -0.72
N ASP A 18 5.25 -2.67 -0.94
CA ASP A 18 6.28 -3.65 -0.54
C ASP A 18 6.29 -3.83 0.98
N LEU A 19 6.20 -2.73 1.73
CA LEU A 19 6.07 -2.75 3.18
C LEU A 19 4.85 -3.55 3.65
N GLY A 20 3.69 -3.36 3.00
CA GLY A 20 2.49 -4.16 3.26
C GLY A 20 2.69 -5.65 3.00
N CYS A 21 3.45 -6.01 1.96
CA CYS A 21 3.82 -7.40 1.70
C CYS A 21 4.75 -7.97 2.79
N VAL A 22 5.69 -7.19 3.30
CA VAL A 22 6.57 -7.57 4.42
C VAL A 22 5.74 -7.84 5.68
N TYR A 23 4.87 -6.89 6.07
CA TYR A 23 3.99 -7.06 7.24
C TYR A 23 3.07 -8.28 7.09
N ARG A 24 2.49 -8.47 5.90
CA ARG A 24 1.65 -9.65 5.61
C ARG A 24 2.42 -10.96 5.78
N LYS A 25 3.67 -11.02 5.31
CA LYS A 25 4.54 -12.19 5.50
C LYS A 25 4.92 -12.43 6.96
N ASN A 26 5.03 -11.36 7.74
CA ASN A 26 5.32 -11.42 9.17
C ASN A 26 4.08 -11.78 10.02
N GLY A 27 2.89 -11.89 9.41
CA GLY A 27 1.62 -12.15 10.11
C GLY A 27 1.01 -10.89 10.75
N GLU A 28 1.61 -9.72 10.54
CA GLU A 28 1.15 -8.44 11.05
C GLU A 28 0.05 -7.87 10.14
N PHE A 29 -1.10 -8.53 10.12
CA PHE A 29 -2.19 -8.22 9.19
C PHE A 29 -2.76 -6.81 9.35
N GLY A 30 -2.79 -6.25 10.57
CA GLY A 30 -3.24 -4.87 10.80
C GLY A 30 -2.32 -3.85 10.13
N GLU A 31 -1.02 -3.97 10.36
CA GLU A 31 -0.01 -3.09 9.75
C GLU A 31 0.08 -3.29 8.24
N ALA A 32 -0.12 -4.52 7.76
CA ALA A 32 -0.21 -4.80 6.34
C ALA A 32 -1.35 -4.04 5.67
N ILE A 33 -2.55 -4.03 6.29
CA ILE A 33 -3.70 -3.27 5.77
C ILE A 33 -3.40 -1.77 5.77
N ASN A 34 -2.82 -1.23 6.85
CA ASN A 34 -2.45 0.17 6.94
C ASN A 34 -1.45 0.58 5.83
N ALA A 35 -0.42 -0.23 5.60
CA ALA A 35 0.58 0.01 4.56
C ALA A 35 -0.02 -0.10 3.14
N PHE A 36 -0.89 -1.08 2.88
CA PHE A 36 -1.59 -1.18 1.60
C PHE A 36 -2.56 -0.02 1.36
N ARG A 37 -3.24 0.51 2.39
CA ARG A 37 -4.06 1.71 2.26
C ARG A 37 -3.20 2.93 1.90
N ALA A 38 -2.10 3.15 2.61
CA ALA A 38 -1.17 4.23 2.29
C ALA A 38 -0.64 4.13 0.85
N ALA A 39 -0.36 2.91 0.35
CA ALA A 39 0.04 2.68 -1.03
C ALA A 39 -1.04 3.12 -2.04
N ALA A 40 -2.30 2.77 -1.78
CA ALA A 40 -3.43 3.13 -2.63
C ALA A 40 -3.71 4.64 -2.62
N GLU A 41 -3.59 5.29 -1.46
CA GLU A 41 -3.77 6.73 -1.31
C GLU A 41 -2.65 7.51 -2.02
N GLU A 42 -1.41 7.08 -1.85
CA GLU A 42 -0.26 7.72 -2.53
C GLU A 42 -0.33 7.51 -4.04
N ALA A 43 -0.79 6.33 -4.50
CA ALA A 43 -1.05 6.10 -5.91
C ALA A 43 -2.15 7.02 -6.44
N ALA A 44 -3.26 7.19 -5.72
CA ALA A 44 -4.34 8.10 -6.11
C ALA A 44 -3.88 9.57 -6.17
N SER A 45 -3.06 9.99 -5.20
CA SER A 45 -2.44 11.32 -5.19
C SER A 45 -1.54 11.52 -6.41
N GLY A 46 -0.65 10.56 -6.68
CA GLY A 46 0.26 10.60 -7.84
C GLY A 46 -0.47 10.58 -9.19
N MET A 47 -1.61 9.88 -9.29
CA MET A 47 -2.44 9.84 -10.49
C MET A 47 -3.12 11.18 -10.79
N HIS A 48 -3.43 11.99 -9.78
CA HIS A 48 -4.03 13.32 -10.00
C HIS A 48 -2.98 14.38 -10.38
N LEU A 49 -1.73 14.15 -9.99
CA LEU A 49 -0.62 15.11 -10.17
C LEU A 49 0.17 14.89 -11.46
N SER A 50 -0.02 13.76 -12.15
CA SER A 50 0.79 13.36 -13.30
C SER A 50 -0.09 12.97 -14.49
N ASP A 51 0.23 13.46 -15.69
CA ASP A 51 -0.43 13.05 -16.95
C ASP A 51 0.33 11.93 -17.69
N ASP A 52 1.44 11.44 -17.13
CA ASP A 52 2.26 10.41 -17.77
C ASP A 52 1.51 9.05 -17.79
N PRO A 53 1.15 8.51 -18.97
CA PRO A 53 0.32 7.31 -19.05
C PRO A 53 0.99 6.06 -18.51
N LEU A 54 2.33 5.97 -18.58
CA LEU A 54 3.08 4.84 -18.07
C LEU A 54 3.10 4.84 -16.54
N LEU A 55 3.24 6.02 -15.93
CA LEU A 55 3.14 6.19 -14.48
C LEU A 55 1.71 5.93 -13.99
N LEU A 56 0.70 6.45 -14.68
CA LEU A 56 -0.71 6.21 -14.35
C LEU A 56 -1.05 4.71 -14.35
N GLU A 57 -0.59 3.96 -15.34
CA GLU A 57 -0.78 2.50 -15.40
C GLU A 57 -0.07 1.77 -14.24
N GLN A 58 1.13 2.21 -13.86
CA GLN A 58 1.83 1.64 -12.71
C GLN A 58 1.09 1.93 -11.39
N LEU A 59 0.63 3.16 -11.20
CA LEU A 59 -0.09 3.57 -10.01
C LEU A 59 -1.46 2.88 -9.91
N SER A 60 -2.18 2.72 -11.02
CA SER A 60 -3.41 1.94 -11.05
C SER A 60 -3.15 0.48 -10.67
N SER A 61 -2.11 -0.13 -11.26
CA SER A 61 -1.72 -1.50 -10.94
C SER A 61 -1.38 -1.69 -9.46
N ILE A 62 -0.65 -0.74 -8.86
CA ILE A 62 -0.29 -0.78 -7.44
C ILE A 62 -1.55 -0.64 -6.57
N LYS A 63 -2.43 0.31 -6.89
CA LYS A 63 -3.68 0.54 -6.18
C LYS A 63 -4.56 -0.72 -6.19
N GLU A 64 -4.78 -1.32 -7.36
CA GLU A 64 -5.59 -2.53 -7.51
C GLU A 64 -5.01 -3.71 -6.71
N LYS A 65 -3.68 -3.91 -6.79
CA LYS A 65 -2.99 -4.95 -6.02
C LYS A 65 -3.10 -4.72 -4.52
N ALA A 66 -3.02 -3.47 -4.06
CA ALA A 66 -3.14 -3.11 -2.66
C ALA A 66 -4.56 -3.41 -2.14
N GLU A 67 -5.60 -2.96 -2.85
CA GLU A 67 -7.01 -3.22 -2.51
C GLU A 67 -7.33 -4.72 -2.49
N ALA A 68 -6.85 -5.46 -3.48
CA ALA A 68 -7.00 -6.91 -3.53
C ALA A 68 -6.30 -7.61 -2.34
N SER A 69 -5.11 -7.13 -1.96
CA SER A 69 -4.36 -7.66 -0.82
C SER A 69 -5.07 -7.41 0.51
N ILE A 70 -5.64 -6.21 0.69
CA ILE A 70 -6.49 -5.88 1.84
C ILE A 70 -7.68 -6.83 1.90
N GLY A 71 -8.42 -6.99 0.80
CA GLY A 71 -9.56 -7.89 0.73
C GLY A 71 -9.20 -9.35 1.07
N LEU A 72 -8.06 -9.84 0.60
CA LEU A 72 -7.54 -11.17 0.93
C LEU A 72 -7.24 -11.29 2.43
N ILE A 73 -6.56 -10.31 3.02
CA ILE A 73 -6.24 -10.30 4.44
C ILE A 73 -7.50 -10.27 5.31
N LEU A 74 -8.48 -9.43 4.95
CA LEU A 74 -9.76 -9.36 5.66
C LEU A 74 -10.51 -10.69 5.60
N ARG A 75 -10.49 -11.36 4.43
CA ARG A 75 -11.08 -12.69 4.26
C ARG A 75 -10.36 -13.76 5.07
N ILE A 76 -9.02 -13.71 5.16
CA ILE A 76 -8.22 -14.67 5.95
C ILE A 76 -8.44 -14.48 7.44
N THR A 77 -8.44 -13.23 7.91
CA THR A 77 -8.52 -12.91 9.34
C THR A 77 -9.95 -12.94 9.88
N GLY A 78 -10.96 -13.08 9.01
CA GLY A 78 -12.36 -13.03 9.40
C GLY A 78 -12.81 -11.66 9.92
N PHE A 79 -11.97 -10.63 9.76
CA PHE A 79 -12.30 -9.25 10.09
C PHE A 79 -13.34 -8.73 9.09
N VAL A 80 -14.60 -9.05 9.36
CA VAL A 80 -15.76 -8.31 8.84
C VAL A 80 -15.84 -7.00 9.64
N ASN A 81 -14.85 -6.12 9.50
CA ASN A 81 -14.88 -4.84 10.19
C ASN A 81 -15.75 -3.85 9.41
N LYS A 82 -17.05 -3.88 9.75
CA LYS A 82 -18.04 -2.84 9.44
C LYS A 82 -17.79 -1.53 10.22
N ASP A 83 -16.73 -1.47 11.04
CA ASP A 83 -16.56 -0.47 12.11
C ASP A 83 -15.26 0.37 12.01
N MET A 84 -14.46 0.26 10.94
CA MET A 84 -13.31 1.15 10.73
C MET A 84 -13.65 2.37 9.88
N MET A 85 -14.93 2.76 9.85
CA MET A 85 -15.33 4.14 9.55
C MET A 85 -14.85 4.99 10.74
N ASN A 86 -13.81 5.78 10.48
CA ASN A 86 -13.26 6.80 11.35
C ASN A 86 -14.33 7.57 12.15
N PRO A 87 -14.11 7.90 13.45
CA PRO A 87 -15.01 8.78 14.20
C PRO A 87 -15.13 10.18 13.59
#